data_AF-A0A953FCN2-F1
#
_entry.id   AF-A0A953FCN2-F1
#
_cell.length_a   1.000
_cell.length_b   1.000
_cell.length_c   1.000
_cell.angle_alpha   90.00
_cell.angle_beta   90.00
_cell.angle_gamma   90.00
#
_symmetry.space_group_name_H-M   'P 1'
#
loop_
_entity.id
_entity.type
_entity.pdbx_description
1 polymer ?
#
loop_
_entity_poly.entity_id
_entity_poly.type
_entity_poly.pdbx_seq_one_letter_code
_entity_poly.pdbx_strand_id
1 'polypeptide(L)'
;MKNVMMSMLLFAMVLQAAAQSLTDKAQVLQKVLDYPAVQSLYPRNLEGELKQVTILQQKPIIFPINIEASKHGKPLSFMSEGQIIEHQIEAYFIFNQFDMTATTATVNFAFHYSEYDKITVQMELVKQGDSWIVAKSFDFKERETL
;
A
#
# COMPACT_ATOMS: atom_id res chain seq x y z
N MET A 1 22.09 27.86 -27.52
CA MET A 1 22.47 26.49 -27.09
C MET A 1 22.60 26.36 -25.57
N LYS A 2 23.29 27.26 -24.86
CA LYS A 2 23.38 27.24 -23.37
C LYS A 2 22.02 27.19 -22.64
N ASN A 3 21.03 27.96 -23.10
CA ASN A 3 19.70 28.01 -22.45
C ASN A 3 18.88 26.73 -22.65
N VAL A 4 19.08 26.01 -23.76
CA VAL A 4 18.39 24.73 -24.03
C VAL A 4 18.97 23.62 -23.15
N MET A 5 20.29 23.62 -22.97
CA MET A 5 21.00 22.65 -22.13
C MET A 5 20.64 22.79 -20.64
N MET A 6 20.44 24.03 -20.16
CA MET A 6 19.99 24.29 -18.78
C MET A 6 18.56 23.80 -18.54
N SER A 7 17.65 24.03 -19.49
CA SER A 7 16.27 23.54 -19.40
C SER A 7 16.18 22.00 -19.41
N MET A 8 17.07 21.33 -20.13
CA MET A 8 17.11 19.86 -20.19
C MET A 8 17.56 19.23 -18.85
N LEU A 9 18.52 19.86 -18.17
CA LEU A 9 19.00 19.44 -16.84
C LEU A 9 17.92 19.58 -15.76
N LEU A 10 17.16 20.67 -15.77
CA LEU A 10 16.04 20.87 -14.84
C LEU A 10 14.93 19.84 -15.05
N PHE A 11 14.62 19.49 -16.31
CA PHE A 11 13.62 18.47 -16.61
C PHE A 11 14.02 17.07 -16.13
N ALA A 12 15.30 16.70 -16.27
CA ALA A 12 15.81 15.41 -15.80
C ALA A 12 15.71 15.24 -14.28
N MET A 13 15.96 16.30 -13.50
CA MET A 13 15.87 16.26 -12.04
C MET A 13 14.44 16.01 -11.54
N VAL A 14 13.43 16.60 -12.19
CA VAL A 14 12.02 16.41 -11.82
C VAL A 14 11.58 14.96 -12.05
N LEU A 15 12.00 14.35 -13.17
CA LEU A 15 11.69 12.95 -13.47
C LEU A 15 12.32 11.99 -12.44
N GLN A 16 13.55 12.24 -12.02
CA GLN A 16 14.21 11.44 -10.99
C GLN A 16 13.49 11.52 -9.64
N ALA A 17 13.10 12.73 -9.22
CA ALA A 17 12.35 12.91 -7.97
C ALA A 17 10.98 12.21 -7.99
N ALA A 18 10.28 12.25 -9.13
CA ALA A 18 9.00 11.56 -9.30
C ALA A 18 9.15 10.02 -9.26
N ALA A 19 10.17 9.49 -9.93
CA ALA A 19 10.47 8.05 -9.91
C ALA A 19 10.84 7.57 -8.50
N GLN A 20 11.70 8.32 -7.79
CA GLN A 20 12.07 8.02 -6.41
C GLN A 20 10.85 8.02 -5.48
N SER A 21 9.94 8.99 -5.63
CA SER A 21 8.70 9.04 -4.85
C SER A 21 7.80 7.82 -5.09
N LEU A 22 7.71 7.33 -6.33
CA LEU A 22 6.93 6.13 -6.65
C LEU A 22 7.57 4.86 -6.05
N THR A 23 8.89 4.73 -6.15
CA THR A 23 9.63 3.62 -5.54
C THR A 23 9.49 3.63 -4.03
N ASP A 24 9.61 4.79 -3.38
CA ASP A 24 9.43 4.90 -1.93
C ASP A 24 8.00 4.52 -1.51
N LYS A 25 6.98 4.96 -2.26
CA LYS A 25 5.59 4.55 -2.02
C LYS A 25 5.42 3.03 -2.13
N ALA A 26 6.02 2.41 -3.13
CA ALA A 26 5.98 0.96 -3.32
C ALA A 26 6.65 0.23 -2.13
N GLN A 27 7.81 0.72 -1.67
CA GLN A 27 8.50 0.16 -0.51
C GLN A 27 7.68 0.29 0.79
N VAL A 28 7.05 1.45 1.03
CA VAL A 28 6.17 1.65 2.19
C VAL A 28 4.93 0.75 2.10
N LEU A 29 4.31 0.67 0.93
CA LEU A 29 3.18 -0.24 0.70
C LEU A 29 3.58 -1.70 0.92
N GLN A 30 4.78 -2.09 0.51
CA GLN A 30 5.32 -3.43 0.79
C GLN A 30 5.44 -3.68 2.30
N LYS A 31 5.91 -2.70 3.09
CA LYS A 31 5.95 -2.82 4.56
C LYS A 31 4.57 -3.02 5.19
N VAL A 32 3.54 -2.38 4.64
CA VAL A 32 2.14 -2.58 5.07
C VAL A 32 1.69 -4.01 4.78
N LEU A 33 1.93 -4.48 3.56
CA LEU A 33 1.57 -5.84 3.13
C LEU A 33 2.35 -6.93 3.86
N ASP A 34 3.53 -6.61 4.36
CA ASP A 34 4.38 -7.50 5.15
C ASP A 34 4.18 -7.34 6.67
N TYR A 35 3.21 -6.52 7.10
CA TYR A 35 2.95 -6.31 8.52
C TYR A 35 2.51 -7.63 9.19
N PRO A 36 3.13 -8.04 10.33
CA PRO A 36 2.89 -9.34 10.94
C PRO A 36 1.42 -9.66 11.25
N ALA A 37 0.67 -8.68 11.77
CA ALA A 37 -0.71 -8.92 12.24
C ALA A 37 -1.69 -9.32 11.12
N VAL A 38 -1.39 -8.97 9.87
CA VAL A 38 -2.23 -9.32 8.72
C VAL A 38 -1.76 -10.60 7.99
N GLN A 39 -0.53 -11.08 8.24
CA GLN A 39 0.05 -12.20 7.48
C GLN A 39 -0.77 -13.48 7.57
N SER A 40 -1.26 -13.81 8.77
CA SER A 40 -2.02 -15.03 9.00
C SER A 40 -3.46 -14.96 8.48
N LEU A 41 -3.91 -13.77 8.05
CA LEU A 41 -5.30 -13.52 7.67
C LEU A 41 -5.51 -13.49 6.16
N TYR A 42 -4.43 -13.53 5.37
CA TYR A 42 -4.58 -13.54 3.92
C TYR A 42 -5.38 -14.77 3.46
N PRO A 43 -6.44 -14.57 2.67
CA PRO A 43 -7.30 -15.66 2.23
C PRO A 43 -6.55 -16.60 1.30
N ARG A 44 -6.90 -17.88 1.38
CA ARG A 44 -6.36 -18.94 0.52
C ARG A 44 -7.46 -19.53 -0.37
N ASN A 45 -7.07 -20.04 -1.53
CA ASN A 45 -7.95 -20.84 -2.38
C ASN A 45 -8.04 -22.29 -1.83
N LEU A 46 -8.84 -23.14 -2.50
CA LEU A 46 -9.02 -24.54 -2.11
C LEU A 46 -7.73 -25.37 -2.18
N GLU A 47 -6.73 -24.92 -2.94
CA GLU A 47 -5.42 -25.55 -3.08
C GLU A 47 -4.42 -25.06 -2.02
N GLY A 48 -4.85 -24.15 -1.13
CA GLY A 48 -4.02 -23.56 -0.08
C GLY A 48 -3.13 -22.41 -0.54
N GLU A 49 -3.21 -22.01 -1.81
CA GLU A 49 -2.49 -20.85 -2.34
C GLU A 49 -3.14 -19.54 -1.90
N LEU A 50 -2.34 -18.50 -1.71
CA LEU A 50 -2.86 -17.19 -1.36
C LEU A 50 -3.60 -16.56 -2.55
N LYS A 51 -4.81 -16.07 -2.29
CA LYS A 51 -5.57 -15.26 -3.25
C LYS A 51 -4.83 -13.95 -3.52
N GLN A 52 -5.11 -13.32 -4.66
CA GLN A 52 -4.55 -12.02 -5.00
C GLN A 52 -4.96 -10.98 -3.95
N VAL A 53 -4.02 -10.13 -3.53
CA VAL A 53 -4.31 -9.06 -2.57
C VAL A 53 -5.01 -7.91 -3.28
N THR A 54 -6.14 -7.48 -2.72
CA THR A 54 -6.93 -6.36 -3.25
C THR A 54 -6.78 -5.12 -2.37
N ILE A 55 -6.63 -3.96 -2.99
CA ILE A 55 -6.67 -2.63 -2.37
C ILE A 55 -7.90 -1.90 -2.90
N LEU A 56 -8.74 -1.43 -1.98
CA LEU A 56 -9.85 -0.52 -2.29
C LEU A 56 -9.29 0.86 -2.68
N GLN A 57 -9.59 1.28 -3.91
CA GLN A 57 -9.28 2.61 -4.45
C GLN A 57 -10.41 3.58 -4.11
N GLN A 58 -10.16 4.47 -3.15
CA GLN A 58 -11.15 5.48 -2.73
C GLN A 58 -10.48 6.78 -2.32
N LYS A 59 -11.16 7.92 -2.53
CA LYS A 59 -10.61 9.21 -2.08
C LYS A 59 -10.53 9.26 -0.54
N PRO A 60 -9.51 9.94 0.02
CA PRO A 60 -8.49 10.74 -0.66
C PRO A 60 -7.28 9.94 -1.18
N ILE A 61 -7.20 8.63 -0.93
CA ILE A 61 -6.00 7.82 -1.19
C ILE A 61 -6.21 6.94 -2.41
N ILE A 62 -5.62 7.37 -3.53
CA ILE A 62 -5.61 6.61 -4.77
C ILE A 62 -4.17 6.22 -5.08
N PHE A 63 -3.89 4.91 -5.15
CA PHE A 63 -2.59 4.41 -5.56
C PHE A 63 -2.48 4.37 -7.08
N PRO A 64 -1.32 4.72 -7.65
CA PRO A 64 -1.10 4.55 -9.09
C PRO A 64 -1.06 3.05 -9.43
N ILE A 65 -1.69 2.66 -10.55
CA ILE A 65 -1.86 1.26 -10.96
C ILE A 65 -0.52 0.58 -11.25
N ASN A 66 0.52 1.35 -11.60
CA ASN A 66 1.86 0.86 -11.89
C ASN A 66 2.79 0.85 -10.66
N ILE A 67 2.26 0.92 -9.44
CA ILE A 67 3.08 0.80 -8.23
C ILE A 67 3.68 -0.62 -8.15
N GLU A 68 5.00 -0.70 -7.97
CA GLU A 68 5.74 -1.95 -7.95
C GLU A 68 5.73 -2.60 -6.56
N ALA A 69 4.55 -2.98 -6.08
CA ALA A 69 4.37 -3.76 -4.86
C ALA A 69 3.67 -5.09 -5.20
N SER A 70 4.00 -6.14 -4.45
CA SER A 70 3.47 -7.48 -4.72
C SER A 70 3.36 -8.30 -3.44
N LYS A 71 2.54 -9.35 -3.50
CA LYS A 71 2.46 -10.30 -2.40
C LYS A 71 2.50 -11.71 -2.95
N HIS A 72 3.47 -12.50 -2.47
CA HIS A 72 3.73 -13.87 -2.93
C HIS A 72 3.92 -13.99 -4.45
N GLY A 73 4.64 -13.04 -5.05
CA GLY A 73 4.89 -13.01 -6.50
C GLY A 73 3.69 -12.62 -7.36
N LYS A 74 2.53 -12.34 -6.76
CA LYS A 74 1.35 -11.82 -7.46
C LYS A 74 1.26 -10.29 -7.30
N PRO A 75 0.97 -9.53 -8.38
CA PRO A 75 0.76 -8.10 -8.28
C PRO A 75 -0.52 -7.80 -7.50
N LEU A 76 -0.61 -6.59 -6.95
CA LEU A 76 -1.80 -6.14 -6.24
C LEU A 76 -2.94 -5.86 -7.23
N SER A 77 -4.17 -6.16 -6.80
CA SER A 77 -5.38 -5.74 -7.48
C SER A 77 -5.87 -4.44 -6.89
N PHE A 78 -6.28 -3.50 -7.73
CA PHE A 78 -6.78 -2.20 -7.32
C PHE A 78 -8.22 -2.06 -7.83
N MET A 79 -9.18 -1.97 -6.91
CA MET A 79 -10.60 -2.03 -7.24
C MET A 79 -11.36 -0.90 -6.57
N SER A 80 -12.38 -0.37 -7.25
CA SER A 80 -13.38 0.51 -6.61
C SER A 80 -14.32 -0.30 -5.72
N GLU A 81 -15.08 0.38 -4.86
CA GLU A 81 -16.10 -0.26 -4.00
C GLU A 81 -17.13 -1.03 -4.83
N GLY A 82 -17.59 -0.46 -5.95
CA GLY A 82 -18.53 -1.14 -6.85
C GLY A 82 -17.99 -2.46 -7.41
N GLN A 83 -16.69 -2.50 -7.76
CA GLN A 83 -16.03 -3.72 -8.25
C GLN A 83 -15.85 -4.75 -7.14
N ILE A 84 -15.55 -4.32 -5.91
CA ILE A 84 -15.49 -5.21 -4.74
C ILE A 84 -16.83 -5.90 -4.52
N ILE A 85 -17.94 -5.15 -4.62
CA ILE A 85 -19.30 -5.69 -4.48
C ILE A 85 -19.65 -6.62 -5.65
N GLU A 86 -19.43 -6.17 -6.89
CA GLU A 86 -19.75 -6.92 -8.11
C GLU A 86 -19.02 -8.26 -8.17
N HIS A 87 -17.73 -8.28 -7.80
CA HIS A 87 -16.89 -9.48 -7.82
C HIS A 87 -16.87 -10.24 -6.50
N GLN A 88 -17.68 -9.82 -5.51
CA GLN A 88 -17.78 -10.45 -4.18
C GLN A 88 -16.39 -10.63 -3.53
N ILE A 89 -15.56 -9.58 -3.56
CA ILE A 89 -14.23 -9.61 -2.97
C ILE A 89 -14.35 -9.58 -1.44
N GLU A 90 -14.08 -10.74 -0.83
CA GLU A 90 -14.24 -10.96 0.60
C GLU A 90 -13.15 -10.31 1.46
N ALA A 91 -11.96 -10.08 0.90
CA ALA A 91 -10.83 -9.53 1.64
C ALA A 91 -10.09 -8.44 0.87
N TYR A 92 -9.87 -7.30 1.52
CA TYR A 92 -9.24 -6.14 0.89
C TYR A 92 -8.65 -5.17 1.92
N PHE A 93 -7.65 -4.41 1.48
CA PHE A 93 -7.07 -3.31 2.23
C PHE A 93 -7.81 -2.01 1.95
N ILE A 94 -8.04 -1.24 3.00
CA ILE A 94 -8.61 0.10 2.97
C ILE A 94 -7.56 1.03 3.58
N PHE A 95 -7.17 2.08 2.87
CA PHE A 95 -6.25 3.07 3.40
C PHE A 95 -7.02 4.31 3.85
N ASN A 96 -6.87 4.67 5.12
CA ASN A 96 -7.44 5.87 5.73
C ASN A 96 -6.42 7.03 5.74
N GLN A 97 -5.12 6.70 5.85
CA GLN A 97 -4.01 7.65 5.78
C GLN A 97 -2.83 7.01 5.04
N PHE A 98 -2.20 7.76 4.15
CA PHE A 98 -0.95 7.38 3.50
C PHE A 98 -0.18 8.67 3.18
N ASP A 99 0.46 9.22 4.21
CA ASP A 99 1.23 10.45 4.11
C ASP A 99 2.73 10.12 4.10
N MET A 100 3.47 10.78 3.23
CA MET A 100 4.90 10.55 3.06
C MET A 100 5.66 11.85 2.87
N THR A 101 6.84 11.91 3.47
CA THR A 101 7.89 12.87 3.19
C THR A 101 9.08 12.12 2.56
N ALA A 102 10.21 12.81 2.37
CA ALA A 102 11.44 12.18 1.89
C ALA A 102 12.04 11.17 2.89
N THR A 103 11.72 11.28 4.19
CA THR A 103 12.36 10.49 5.25
C THR A 103 11.41 9.83 6.24
N THR A 104 10.12 10.19 6.21
CA THR A 104 9.10 9.65 7.11
C THR A 104 7.83 9.29 6.35
N ALA A 105 7.09 8.31 6.85
CA ALA A 105 5.77 7.94 6.35
C ALA A 105 4.84 7.62 7.51
N THR A 106 3.58 8.02 7.39
CA THR A 106 2.51 7.65 8.31
C THR A 106 1.41 6.95 7.52
N VAL A 107 1.10 5.71 7.90
CA VAL A 107 0.09 4.90 7.25
C VAL A 107 -0.94 4.46 8.27
N ASN A 108 -2.22 4.67 7.95
CA ASN A 108 -3.35 4.07 8.66
C ASN A 108 -4.15 3.28 7.64
N PHE A 109 -4.28 1.98 7.88
CA PHE A 109 -5.05 1.10 7.02
C PHE A 109 -5.90 0.14 7.84
N ALA A 110 -6.95 -0.37 7.23
CA ALA A 110 -7.70 -1.52 7.70
C ALA A 110 -7.57 -2.68 6.71
N PHE A 111 -7.48 -3.90 7.22
CA PHE A 111 -7.69 -5.12 6.47
C PHE A 111 -9.05 -5.66 6.82
N HIS A 112 -9.96 -5.63 5.85
CA HIS A 112 -11.27 -6.26 5.94
C HIS A 112 -11.16 -7.68 5.40
N TYR A 113 -11.76 -8.64 6.09
CA TYR A 113 -12.03 -9.98 5.57
C TYR A 113 -13.35 -10.46 6.18
N SER A 114 -14.34 -10.80 5.35
CA SER A 114 -15.67 -11.27 5.76
C SER A 114 -15.68 -12.42 6.79
N GLU A 115 -14.64 -13.24 6.86
CA GLU A 115 -14.52 -14.34 7.81
C GLU A 115 -13.96 -13.93 9.19
N TYR A 116 -13.40 -12.73 9.32
CA TYR A 116 -12.66 -12.30 10.51
C TYR A 116 -13.03 -10.88 10.96
N ASP A 117 -12.69 -10.59 12.20
CA ASP A 117 -12.69 -9.22 12.72
C ASP A 117 -11.76 -8.34 11.85
N LYS A 118 -12.24 -7.13 11.51
CA LYS A 118 -11.46 -6.13 10.79
C LYS A 118 -10.23 -5.75 11.64
N ILE A 119 -9.06 -5.73 11.02
CA ILE A 119 -7.84 -5.27 11.68
C ILE A 119 -7.51 -3.87 11.20
N THR A 120 -7.41 -2.93 12.13
CA THR A 120 -6.91 -1.58 11.86
C THR A 120 -5.48 -1.48 12.36
N VAL A 121 -4.60 -0.93 11.54
CA VAL A 121 -3.19 -0.75 11.84
C VAL A 121 -2.76 0.67 11.53
N GLN A 122 -2.06 1.28 12.48
CA GLN A 122 -1.33 2.53 12.30
C GLN A 122 0.17 2.25 12.33
N MET A 123 0.90 2.81 11.38
CA MET A 123 2.34 2.65 11.23
C MET A 123 3.02 4.00 11.05
N GLU A 124 4.12 4.21 11.75
CA GLU A 124 5.10 5.25 11.46
C GLU A 124 6.35 4.57 10.90
N LEU A 125 6.80 5.01 9.73
CA LEU A 125 8.00 4.51 9.07
C LEU A 125 9.03 5.62 8.93
N VAL A 126 10.30 5.23 8.98
CA VAL A 126 11.43 6.13 8.72
C VAL A 126 12.33 5.53 7.65
N LYS A 127 12.91 6.40 6.82
CA LYS A 127 13.86 6.00 5.79
C LYS A 127 15.26 5.90 6.40
N GLN A 128 15.92 4.76 6.19
CA GLN A 128 17.31 4.51 6.55
C GLN A 128 18.07 4.08 5.30
N GLY A 129 18.87 5.00 4.73
CA GLY A 129 19.47 4.80 3.41
C GLY A 129 18.40 4.66 2.32
N ASP A 130 18.47 3.58 1.57
CA ASP A 130 17.53 3.26 0.48
C ASP A 130 16.37 2.35 0.92
N SER A 131 16.14 2.20 2.23
CA SER A 131 15.13 1.31 2.79
C SER A 131 14.24 2.02 3.79
N TRP A 132 12.94 1.67 3.78
CA TRP A 132 11.99 2.06 4.81
C TRP A 132 11.96 1.03 5.93
N ILE A 133 11.91 1.49 7.17
CA ILE A 133 11.75 0.65 8.36
C ILE A 133 10.54 1.10 9.17
N VAL A 134 9.88 0.17 9.86
CA VAL A 134 8.78 0.48 10.77
C VAL A 134 9.38 1.00 12.09
N ALA A 135 9.16 2.27 12.40
CA ALA A 135 9.62 2.89 13.64
C ALA A 135 8.63 2.65 14.79
N LYS A 136 7.33 2.72 14.49
CA LYS A 136 6.25 2.38 15.42
C LYS A 136 5.10 1.74 14.68
N SER A 137 4.39 0.86 15.36
CA SER A 137 3.10 0.36 14.89
C SER A 137 2.16 0.12 16.06
N PHE A 138 0.87 0.25 15.78
CA PHE A 138 -0.21 -0.10 16.67
C PHE A 138 -1.28 -0.79 15.85
N ASP A 139 -1.75 -1.94 16.31
CA ASP A 139 -2.86 -2.65 15.69
C ASP A 139 -3.91 -3.04 16.73
N PHE A 140 -5.15 -3.08 16.27
CA PHE A 140 -6.27 -3.54 17.06
C PHE A 140 -7.31 -4.20 16.17
N LYS A 141 -8.03 -5.17 16.75
CA LYS A 141 -9.09 -5.91 16.06
C LYS A 141 -10.43 -5.32 16.46
N GLU A 142 -11.21 -4.91 15.48
CA GLU A 142 -12.60 -4.50 15.64
C GLU A 142 -13.49 -5.69 15.32
N ARG A 143 -14.20 -6.19 16.33
CA ARG A 143 -15.28 -7.14 16.09
C ARG A 143 -16.48 -6.38 15.56
N GLU A 144 -16.91 -6.66 14.33
CA GLU A 144 -18.18 -6.17 13.84
C GLU A 144 -19.30 -6.87 14.63
N THR A 145 -19.88 -6.17 15.61
CA THR A 145 -21.13 -6.60 16.24
C THR A 145 -22.27 -6.33 15.26
N LEU A 146 -22.78 -7.40 14.66
CA LEU A 146 -24.06 -7.41 13.94
C LEU A 146 -25.23 -7.12 14.89
#